data_AF-A0A7Z0J933-F1
#
_entry.id   AF-A0A7Z0J933-F1
#
_cell.length_a   1.000
_cell.length_b   1.000
_cell.length_c   1.000
_cell.angle_alpha   90.00
_cell.angle_beta   90.00
_cell.angle_gamma   90.00
#
_symmetry.space_group_name_H-M   'P 1'
#
loop_
_entity.id
_entity.type
_entity.pdbx_description
1 polymer ?
#
loop_
_entity_poly.entity_id
_entity_poly.type
_entity_poly.pdbx_seq_one_letter_code
_entity_poly.pdbx_strand_id
1 'polypeptide(L)' 'MDTRDEERRRVAEHIEWQKQGAWVVLWGVYTRRFWAYACWPVIPREGVVISAERPDHLYTDMRQVEREHGYLRWRYGRR' A
#
# COMPACT_ATOMS: atom_id res chain seq x y z
N MET A 1 -4.72 21.60 -10.73
CA MET A 1 -5.19 20.38 -10.03
C MET A 1 -6.05 20.85 -8.85
N ASP A 2 -7.04 20.05 -8.44
CA ASP A 2 -7.83 20.34 -7.23
C ASP A 2 -6.92 20.17 -6.00
N THR A 3 -6.93 21.15 -5.08
CA THR A 3 -6.14 21.13 -3.84
C THR A 3 -6.39 19.85 -3.04
N ARG A 4 -7.61 19.30 -3.08
CA ARG A 4 -7.94 18.04 -2.42
C ARG A 4 -7.20 16.84 -3.03
N ASP A 5 -6.98 16.82 -4.34
CA ASP A 5 -6.23 15.75 -4.98
C ASP A 5 -4.74 15.81 -4.67
N GLU A 6 -4.19 17.02 -4.48
CA GLU A 6 -2.81 17.21 -4.03
C GLU A 6 -2.61 16.74 -2.59
N GLU A 7 -3.53 17.07 -1.68
CA GLU A 7 -3.51 16.55 -0.31
C GLU A 7 -3.57 15.02 -0.29
N ARG A 8 -4.44 14.41 -1.10
CA ARG A 8 -4.55 12.95 -1.19
C ARG A 8 -3.27 12.33 -1.77
N ARG A 9 -2.61 12.96 -2.73
CA ARG A 9 -1.32 12.49 -3.24
C ARG A 9 -0.23 12.52 -2.15
N ARG A 10 -0.14 13.59 -1.36
CA ARG A 10 0.80 13.65 -0.21
C ARG A 10 0.54 12.56 0.82
N VAL A 11 -0.73 12.22 1.06
CA VAL A 11 -1.09 11.09 1.93
C VAL A 11 -0.58 9.77 1.35
N ALA A 12 -0.73 9.54 0.03
CA ALA A 12 -0.22 8.34 -0.63
C ALA A 12 1.32 8.23 -0.49
N GLU A 13 2.05 9.31 -0.77
CA GLU A 13 3.51 9.39 -0.61
C GLU A 13 3.94 9.11 0.84
N HIS A 14 3.20 9.64 1.81
CA HIS A 14 3.48 9.40 3.23
C HIS A 14 3.28 7.92 3.61
N ILE A 15 2.23 7.27 3.11
CA ILE A 15 1.99 5.84 3.34
C ILE A 15 3.14 5.01 2.75
N GLU A 16 3.53 5.29 1.51
CA GLU A 16 4.65 4.62 0.84
C GLU A 16 5.96 4.74 1.62
N TRP A 17 6.29 5.96 2.07
CA TRP A 17 7.45 6.21 2.92
C TRP A 17 7.41 5.41 4.23
N GLN A 18 6.26 5.42 4.93
CA GLN A 18 6.08 4.66 6.17
C GLN A 18 6.27 3.15 5.98
N LYS A 19 5.85 2.62 4.82
CA LYS A 19 5.97 1.20 4.47
C LYS A 19 7.37 0.81 3.98
N GLN A 20 8.30 1.75 3.94
CA GLN A 20 9.72 1.53 3.64
C GLN A 20 9.92 0.79 2.31
N GLY A 21 9.18 1.21 1.27
CA GLY A 21 9.28 0.64 -0.07
C GLY A 21 8.71 -0.77 -0.22
N ALA A 22 8.04 -1.31 0.81
CA ALA A 22 7.31 -2.59 0.69
C ALA A 22 6.09 -2.48 -0.24
N TRP A 23 5.62 -1.26 -0.46
CA TRP A 23 4.44 -0.93 -1.26
C TRP A 23 4.71 0.33 -2.07
N VAL A 24 4.23 0.39 -3.30
CA VAL A 24 4.07 1.63 -4.07
C VAL A 24 2.64 2.09 -3.93
N VAL A 25 2.41 3.36 -3.57
CA VAL A 25 1.05 3.87 -3.27
C VAL A 25 0.72 5.09 -4.12
N LEU A 26 -0.43 5.05 -4.80
CA LEU A 26 -0.87 6.09 -5.72
C LEU A 26 -2.28 6.58 -5.38
N TRP A 27 -2.53 7.89 -5.53
CA TRP A 27 -3.88 8.45 -5.53
C TRP A 27 -4.44 8.49 -6.95
N GLY A 28 -5.52 7.75 -7.19
CA GLY A 28 -6.28 7.79 -8.43
C GLY A 28 -7.26 8.96 -8.44
N VAL A 29 -6.93 10.05 -9.13
CA VAL A 29 -7.78 11.26 -9.19
C VAL A 29 -9.17 10.97 -9.77
N TYR A 30 -9.25 10.16 -10.82
CA TYR A 30 -10.52 9.79 -11.43
C TYR A 30 -11.34 8.84 -10.55
N THR A 31 -10.68 7.82 -9.97
CA THR A 31 -11.35 6.80 -9.17
C THR A 31 -11.64 7.24 -7.74
N ARG A 32 -11.00 8.34 -7.29
CA ARG A 32 -11.01 8.82 -5.90
C ARG A 32 -10.63 7.73 -4.89
N ARG A 33 -9.65 6.89 -5.26
CA ARG A 33 -9.13 5.79 -4.44
C ARG A 33 -7.62 5.82 -4.35
N PHE A 34 -7.11 5.39 -3.21
CA PHE A 34 -5.73 4.99 -3.04
C PHE A 34 -5.54 3.59 -3.61
N TRP A 35 -4.46 3.40 -4.35
CA TRP A 35 -4.02 2.12 -4.91
C TRP A 35 -2.68 1.76 -4.30
N ALA A 36 -2.52 0.53 -3.81
CA ALA A 36 -1.27 0.03 -3.28
C ALA A 36 -0.84 -1.23 -4.01
N TYR A 37 0.41 -1.24 -4.50
CA TYR A 37 1.03 -2.32 -5.25
C TYR A 37 2.15 -2.92 -4.41
N ALA A 38 2.11 -4.22 -4.18
CA ALA A 38 3.12 -4.88 -3.34
C ALA A 38 4.46 -4.97 -4.09
N CYS A 39 5.54 -4.55 -3.43
CA CYS A 39 6.92 -4.61 -3.95
C CYS A 39 7.79 -5.57 -3.14
N TRP A 40 7.19 -6.67 -2.68
CA TRP A 40 7.87 -7.60 -1.79
C TRP A 40 8.88 -8.46 -2.54
N PRO A 41 10.07 -8.73 -1.96
CA PRO A 41 11.07 -9.59 -2.58
C PRO A 41 10.66 -11.07 -2.59
N VAL A 42 9.75 -11.45 -1.69
CA VAL A 42 9.05 -12.73 -1.76
C VAL A 42 7.82 -12.50 -2.63
N ILE A 43 8.03 -12.40 -3.93
CA ILE A 43 6.93 -12.11 -4.86
C ILE A 43 5.93 -13.29 -4.76
N PRO A 44 4.68 -13.07 -4.31
CA PRO A 44 3.66 -14.12 -4.37
C PRO A 44 3.48 -14.60 -5.81
N ARG A 45 2.91 -15.81 -6.01
CA ARG A 45 2.74 -16.38 -7.37
C ARG A 45 2.05 -15.43 -8.36
N GLU A 46 1.25 -14.51 -7.84
CA GLU A 46 0.57 -13.44 -8.57
C GLU A 46 0.89 -12.09 -7.92
N GLY A 47 0.90 -11.02 -8.70
CA GLY A 47 1.08 -9.67 -8.19
C GLY A 47 -0.08 -9.27 -7.27
N VAL A 48 0.23 -8.58 -6.17
CA VAL A 48 -0.77 -8.16 -5.18
C VAL A 48 -1.04 -6.67 -5.33
N VAL A 49 -2.31 -6.33 -5.55
CA VAL A 49 -2.81 -4.96 -5.68
C VAL A 49 -4.09 -4.81 -4.87
N ILE A 50 -4.19 -3.74 -4.09
CA ILE A 50 -5.39 -3.40 -3.32
C ILE A 50 -5.73 -1.92 -3.50
N SER A 51 -6.99 -1.55 -3.24
CA SER A 51 -7.42 -0.16 -3.29
C SER A 51 -8.49 0.18 -2.26
N ALA A 52 -8.43 1.40 -1.72
CA ALA A 52 -9.40 1.90 -0.76
C ALA A 52 -9.63 3.41 -0.92
N GLU A 53 -10.83 3.89 -0.59
CA GLU A 53 -11.15 5.33 -0.63
C GLU A 53 -10.50 6.10 0.53
N ARG A 54 -10.29 5.41 1.66
CA ARG A 54 -9.76 5.99 2.90
C ARG A 54 -8.39 5.41 3.21
N PRO A 55 -7.45 6.24 3.69
CA PRO A 55 -6.11 5.77 4.05
C PRO A 55 -6.13 4.73 5.18
N ASP A 56 -7.02 4.89 6.17
CA ASP A 56 -7.14 3.95 7.31
C ASP A 56 -7.54 2.53 6.85
N HIS A 57 -8.45 2.47 5.87
CA HIS A 57 -8.87 1.20 5.28
C HIS A 57 -7.73 0.59 4.47
N LEU A 58 -7.02 1.42 3.67
CA LEU A 58 -5.84 0.97 2.94
C LEU A 58 -4.80 0.36 3.89
N TYR A 59 -4.52 0.99 5.04
CA TYR A 59 -3.59 0.46 6.03
C TYR A 59 -4.01 -0.89 6.58
N THR A 60 -5.31 -1.04 6.88
CA THR A 60 -5.88 -2.27 7.41
C THR A 60 -5.73 -3.40 6.40
N ASP A 61 -6.11 -3.13 5.14
CA ASP A 61 -6.02 -4.09 4.04
C ASP A 61 -4.56 -4.47 3.76
N MET A 62 -3.65 -3.48 3.69
CA MET A 62 -2.22 -3.73 3.53
C MET A 62 -1.71 -4.68 4.61
N ARG A 63 -2.07 -4.45 5.88
CA ARG A 63 -1.61 -5.27 6.99
C ARG A 63 -2.15 -6.69 6.94
N GLN A 64 -3.41 -6.84 6.54
CA GLN A 64 -4.04 -8.15 6.35
C GLN A 64 -3.33 -8.94 5.24
N VAL A 65 -3.14 -8.31 4.09
CA VAL A 65 -2.51 -8.94 2.92
C VAL A 65 -1.03 -9.26 3.18
N GLU A 66 -0.30 -8.39 3.88
CA GLU A 66 1.06 -8.65 4.37
C GLU A 66 1.12 -9.95 5.22
N ARG A 67 0.08 -10.23 6.00
CA ARG A 67 0.00 -11.43 6.84
C ARG A 67 -0.36 -12.67 6.01
N GLU A 68 -1.37 -12.57 5.16
CA GLU A 68 -1.86 -13.68 4.32
C GLU A 68 -0.77 -14.22 3.40
N HIS A 69 0.01 -13.34 2.78
CA HIS A 69 1.10 -13.70 1.89
C HIS A 69 2.42 -14.02 2.61
N GLY A 70 2.42 -13.99 3.95
CA GLY A 70 3.60 -14.33 4.75
C GLY A 70 4.75 -13.32 4.65
N TYR A 71 4.51 -12.13 4.11
CA TYR A 71 5.51 -11.05 4.03
C TYR A 71 6.03 -10.68 5.42
N LEU A 72 5.15 -10.58 6.41
CA LEU A 72 5.55 -10.29 7.80
C LEU A 72 6.46 -11.38 8.38
N ARG A 73 6.15 -12.65 8.09
CA ARG A 73 6.98 -13.77 8.52
C ARG A 73 8.35 -13.73 7.87
N TRP A 74 8.44 -13.41 6.57
CA TRP A 74 9.73 -13.23 5.91
C TRP A 74 10.53 -12.05 6.48
N ARG A 75 9.85 -10.91 6.70
CA ARG A 75 10.49 -9.66 7.16
C ARG A 75 11.05 -9.76 8.57
N TYR A 76 10.34 -10.44 9.47
CA TYR A 76 10.71 -10.52 10.89
C TYR A 76 11.19 -11.90 11.35
N GLY A 77 11.07 -12.94 10.53
CA GLY A 77 11.34 -14.34 10.90
C GLY A 77 12.81 -14.76 10.81
N ARG A 78 13.76 -13.85 10.58
CA ARG A 78 15.19 -14.15 10.74
C ARG A 78 15.54 -14.10 12.24
N ARG A 79 15.34 -15.22 12.92
CA ARG A 79 15.94 -15.49 14.23
C ARG A 79 16.66 -16.83 14.19
#